data_AF-A0A7W3VRN0-F1
#
_entry.id   AF-A0A7W3VRN0-F1
#
_cell.length_a   1.000
_cell.length_b   1.000
_cell.length_c   1.000
_cell.angle_alpha   90.00
_cell.angle_beta   90.00
_cell.angle_gamma   90.00
#
_symmetry.space_group_name_H-M   'P 1'
#
loop_
_entity.id
_entity.type
_entity.pdbx_description
1 polymer ?
#
loop_
_entity_poly.entity_id
_entity_poly.type
_entity_poly.pdbx_seq_one_letter_code
_entity_poly.pdbx_strand_id
1 'polypeptide(L)'
;MQYAMLICGDDREWAALSPADEEDAMQRIYAWFERWQPAGKVGNGVELQPRETAKTVRSGANGKPVVTDGPYVELKEVVGSVILLECADMDEAVEVAASWPLGPGMSAVEVRPVTSREEG
;
A
#
# COMPACT_ATOMS: atom_id res chain seq x y z
N MET A 1 -13.63 -1.48 12.61
CA MET A 1 -13.86 -0.68 11.39
C MET A 1 -12.67 -0.90 10.49
N GLN A 2 -12.92 -1.07 9.21
CA GLN A 2 -11.86 -1.39 8.26
C GLN A 2 -11.28 -0.12 7.64
N TYR A 3 -9.95 -0.05 7.56
CA TYR A 3 -9.22 1.03 6.93
C TYR A 3 -8.25 0.46 5.88
N ALA A 4 -8.06 1.18 4.79
CA ALA A 4 -7.02 0.90 3.82
C ALA A 4 -5.81 1.77 4.15
N MET A 5 -4.66 1.13 4.33
CA MET A 5 -3.36 1.75 4.47
C MET A 5 -2.59 1.55 3.17
N LEU A 6 -2.32 2.65 2.47
CA LEU A 6 -1.55 2.67 1.22
C LEU A 6 -0.12 3.04 1.56
N ILE A 7 0.84 2.20 1.19
CA ILE A 7 2.27 2.50 1.34
C ILE A 7 2.73 3.10 0.02
N CYS A 8 3.20 4.35 0.09
CA CYS A 8 3.56 5.16 -1.07
C CYS A 8 5.06 5.43 -1.08
N GLY A 9 5.64 5.47 -2.27
CA GLY A 9 7.05 5.81 -2.46
C GLY A 9 7.55 5.62 -3.88
N ASP A 10 8.85 5.68 -4.08
CA ASP A 10 9.48 5.47 -5.39
C ASP A 10 9.99 4.02 -5.48
N ASP A 11 9.24 3.17 -6.17
CA ASP A 11 9.60 1.76 -6.42
C ASP A 11 10.97 1.58 -7.11
N ARG A 12 11.50 2.60 -7.80
CA ARG A 12 12.84 2.58 -8.38
C ARG A 12 13.91 2.76 -7.32
N GLU A 13 13.65 3.60 -6.32
CA GLU A 13 14.54 3.73 -5.16
C GLU A 13 14.52 2.44 -4.33
N TRP A 14 13.36 1.80 -4.20
CA TRP A 14 13.22 0.46 -3.59
C TRP A 14 14.01 -0.61 -4.36
N ALA A 15 13.82 -0.70 -5.68
CA ALA A 15 14.51 -1.68 -6.53
C ALA A 15 16.04 -1.45 -6.63
N ALA A 16 16.51 -0.25 -6.27
CA ALA A 16 17.93 0.10 -6.26
C ALA A 16 18.61 -0.19 -4.91
N LEU A 17 17.89 -0.73 -3.92
CA LEU A 17 18.48 -1.05 -2.62
C LEU A 17 19.59 -2.09 -2.75
N SER A 18 20.58 -1.97 -1.86
CA SER A 18 21.52 -3.07 -1.68
C SER A 18 20.80 -4.26 -1.03
N PRO A 19 21.24 -5.51 -1.25
CA PRO A 19 20.64 -6.67 -0.60
C PRO A 19 20.58 -6.55 0.94
N ALA A 20 21.56 -5.88 1.54
CA ALA A 20 21.60 -5.66 2.99
C ALA A 20 20.54 -4.64 3.45
N ASP A 21 20.34 -3.55 2.69
CA ASP A 21 19.32 -2.55 3.01
C ASP A 21 17.90 -3.09 2.80
N GLU A 22 17.72 -3.90 1.75
CA GLU A 22 16.46 -4.61 1.49
C GLU A 22 16.14 -5.60 2.62
N GLU A 23 17.13 -6.40 3.04
CA GLU A 23 16.96 -7.34 4.16
C GLU A 23 16.60 -6.63 5.47
N ASP A 24 17.30 -5.54 5.81
CA ASP A 24 17.00 -4.72 7.00
C ASP A 24 15.60 -4.07 6.92
N ALA A 25 15.16 -3.63 5.74
CA ALA A 25 13.80 -3.15 5.53
C ALA A 25 12.76 -4.27 5.73
N MET A 26 12.98 -5.45 5.15
CA MET A 26 12.11 -6.62 5.31
C MET A 26 11.99 -7.07 6.77
N GLN A 27 13.11 -7.12 7.50
CA GLN A 27 13.10 -7.48 8.93
C GLN A 27 12.22 -6.53 9.76
N ARG A 28 12.32 -5.21 9.52
CA ARG A 28 11.48 -4.23 10.20
C ARG A 28 10.01 -4.38 9.82
N ILE A 29 9.71 -4.63 8.54
CA ILE A 29 8.33 -4.86 8.06
C ILE A 29 7.74 -6.12 8.70
N TYR A 30 8.50 -7.22 8.78
CA TYR A 30 8.04 -8.43 9.46
C TYR A 30 7.80 -8.21 10.95
N ALA A 31 8.69 -7.51 11.65
CA ALA A 31 8.49 -7.18 13.06
C ALA A 31 7.22 -6.34 13.29
N TRP A 32 6.87 -5.46 12.35
CA TRP A 32 5.62 -4.72 12.40
C TRP A 32 4.40 -5.63 12.26
N PHE A 33 4.42 -6.57 11.31
CA PHE A 33 3.34 -7.56 11.16
C PHE A 33 3.23 -8.49 12.38
N GLU A 34 4.35 -8.98 12.92
CA GLU A 34 4.39 -9.81 14.13
C GLU A 34 3.77 -9.11 15.34
N ARG A 35 3.89 -7.78 15.41
CA ARG A 35 3.24 -6.99 16.46
C ARG A 35 1.72 -6.90 16.28
N TRP A 36 1.24 -6.64 15.06
CA TRP A 36 -0.14 -6.20 14.83
C TRP A 36 -1.09 -7.28 14.32
N GLN A 37 -0.59 -8.33 13.66
CA GLN A 37 -1.43 -9.45 13.24
C GLN A 37 -2.04 -10.21 14.44
N PRO A 38 -1.28 -10.58 15.49
CA PRO A 38 -1.87 -11.28 16.65
C PRO A 38 -2.84 -10.39 17.45
N ALA A 39 -2.68 -9.07 17.37
CA ALA A 39 -3.59 -8.10 17.96
C ALA A 39 -4.88 -7.90 17.15
N GLY A 40 -5.02 -8.58 16.00
CA GLY A 40 -6.17 -8.47 15.11
C GLY A 40 -6.32 -7.11 14.45
N LYS A 41 -5.22 -6.31 14.37
CA LYS A 41 -5.24 -4.96 13.80
C LYS A 41 -4.92 -4.90 12.32
N VAL A 42 -4.39 -5.98 11.77
CA VAL A 42 -3.93 -6.07 10.39
C VAL A 42 -4.51 -7.32 9.75
N GLY A 43 -5.23 -7.12 8.66
CA GLY A 43 -5.73 -8.17 7.79
C GLY A 43 -4.74 -8.52 6.67
N ASN A 44 -5.27 -8.95 5.52
CA ASN A 44 -4.44 -9.26 4.36
C ASN A 44 -3.81 -7.98 3.80
N GLY A 45 -2.48 -7.96 3.72
CA GLY A 45 -1.71 -6.99 2.96
C GLY A 45 -1.24 -7.59 1.65
N VAL A 46 -1.12 -6.76 0.61
CA VAL A 46 -0.53 -7.14 -0.68
C VAL A 46 0.52 -6.12 -1.10
N GLU A 47 1.63 -6.64 -1.61
CA GLU A 47 2.63 -5.86 -2.32
C GLU A 47 2.32 -5.91 -3.82
N LEU A 48 2.48 -4.78 -4.49
CA LEU A 48 2.29 -4.62 -5.91
C LEU A 48 3.63 -4.75 -6.64
N GLN A 49 3.59 -5.35 -7.81
CA GLN A 49 4.75 -5.38 -8.70
C GLN A 49 5.12 -3.96 -9.17
N PRO A 50 6.36 -3.74 -9.66
CA PRO A 50 6.83 -2.42 -10.12
C PRO A 50 5.87 -1.76 -11.10
N ARG A 51 5.83 -0.41 -11.10
CA ARG A 51 4.86 0.40 -11.85
C ARG A 51 4.82 0.07 -13.35
N GLU A 52 5.92 -0.40 -13.93
CA GLU A 52 6.03 -0.79 -15.34
C GLU A 52 5.18 -2.01 -15.69
N THR A 53 4.82 -2.82 -14.70
CA THR A 53 3.92 -3.98 -14.87
C THR A 53 2.45 -3.59 -14.94
N ALA A 54 2.11 -2.36 -14.51
CA ALA A 54 0.73 -1.90 -14.45
C ALA A 54 0.11 -1.73 -15.84
N LYS A 55 -1.20 -1.98 -15.91
CA LYS A 55 -2.07 -1.59 -17.03
C LYS A 55 -3.19 -0.73 -16.48
N THR A 56 -3.44 0.40 -17.12
CA THR A 56 -4.54 1.29 -16.77
C THR A 56 -5.67 1.17 -17.78
N VAL A 57 -6.87 0.89 -17.30
CA VAL A 57 -8.09 0.81 -18.13
C VAL A 57 -8.92 2.08 -17.92
N ARG A 58 -9.29 2.77 -19.01
CA ARG A 58 -10.06 4.02 -19.01
C ARG A 58 -11.33 3.86 -19.84
N SER A 59 -12.37 4.63 -19.50
CA SER A 59 -13.54 4.77 -20.35
C SER A 59 -13.16 5.44 -21.66
N GLY A 60 -13.33 4.74 -22.79
CA GLY A 60 -13.12 5.30 -24.12
C GLY A 60 -14.41 5.78 -24.77
N ALA A 61 -14.27 6.33 -25.97
CA ALA A 61 -15.40 6.76 -26.78
C ALA A 61 -16.34 5.58 -27.08
N ASN A 62 -17.65 5.86 -27.14
CA ASN A 62 -18.69 4.89 -27.50
C ASN A 62 -18.75 3.65 -26.59
N GLY A 63 -18.36 3.80 -25.31
CA GLY A 63 -18.46 2.75 -24.30
C GLY A 63 -17.41 1.64 -24.39
N LYS A 64 -16.40 1.78 -25.26
CA LYS A 64 -15.28 0.82 -25.34
C LYS A 64 -14.15 1.21 -24.39
N PRO A 65 -13.55 0.27 -23.64
CA PRO A 65 -12.40 0.58 -22.79
C PRO A 65 -11.15 0.89 -23.61
N VAL A 66 -10.34 1.82 -23.13
CA VAL A 66 -8.98 2.10 -23.61
C VAL A 66 -8.00 1.59 -22.57
N VAL A 67 -7.02 0.81 -22.98
CA VAL A 67 -5.98 0.26 -22.09
C VAL A 67 -4.65 0.94 -22.41
N THR A 68 -3.95 1.42 -21.38
CA THR A 68 -2.60 1.99 -21.51
C THR A 68 -1.63 1.28 -20.57
N ASP A 69 -0.35 1.29 -20.94
CA ASP A 69 0.72 0.81 -20.06
C ASP A 69 0.99 1.81 -18.92
N GLY A 70 1.38 1.29 -17.77
CA GLY A 70 1.73 2.08 -16.60
C GLY A 70 0.55 2.39 -15.67
N PRO A 71 0.84 3.07 -14.54
CA PRO A 71 -0.13 3.36 -13.48
C PRO A 71 -1.18 4.40 -13.89
N TYR A 72 -2.22 4.55 -13.08
CA TYR A 72 -3.33 5.48 -13.38
C TYR A 72 -2.87 6.95 -13.46
N VAL A 73 -1.96 7.35 -12.57
CA VAL A 73 -1.23 8.62 -12.65
C VAL A 73 0.26 8.32 -12.68
N GLU A 74 0.97 8.94 -13.61
CA GLU A 74 2.42 8.86 -13.67
C GLU A 74 3.01 9.96 -12.79
N LEU A 75 3.43 9.57 -11.58
CA LEU A 75 4.06 10.45 -10.60
C LEU A 75 5.43 9.90 -10.22
N LYS A 76 6.26 10.71 -9.55
CA LYS A 76 7.51 10.21 -8.97
C LYS A 76 7.22 9.03 -8.03
N GLU A 77 6.19 9.18 -7.21
CA GLU A 77 5.79 8.21 -6.19
C GLU A 77 4.53 7.46 -6.60
N VAL A 78 4.47 6.18 -6.27
CA VAL A 78 3.37 5.25 -6.56
C VAL A 78 2.95 4.53 -5.29
N VAL A 79 1.77 3.90 -5.32
CA VAL A 79 1.35 2.96 -4.29
C VAL A 79 2.09 1.65 -4.53
N GLY A 80 2.96 1.26 -3.60
CA GLY A 80 3.69 -0.01 -3.64
C GLY A 80 2.94 -1.14 -2.95
N SER A 81 2.19 -0.84 -1.90
CA SER A 81 1.45 -1.86 -1.14
C SER A 81 0.13 -1.33 -0.59
N VAL A 82 -0.81 -2.25 -0.37
CA VAL A 82 -2.09 -1.98 0.28
C VAL A 82 -2.27 -2.96 1.44
N ILE A 83 -2.54 -2.44 2.63
CA ILE A 83 -2.81 -3.21 3.84
C ILE A 83 -4.19 -2.84 4.37
N LEU A 84 -5.00 -3.84 4.71
CA LEU A 84 -6.25 -3.63 5.44
C LEU A 84 -5.99 -3.62 6.94
N LEU A 85 -6.42 -2.56 7.61
CA LEU A 85 -6.37 -2.42 9.06
C LEU A 85 -7.75 -2.64 9.65
N GLU A 86 -7.81 -3.25 10.82
CA GLU A 86 -9.01 -3.42 11.63
C GLU A 86 -8.86 -2.64 12.94
N CYS A 87 -9.45 -1.44 12.97
CA CYS A 87 -9.29 -0.50 14.07
C CYS A 87 -10.65 -0.03 14.60
N ALA A 88 -10.69 0.45 15.84
CA ALA A 88 -11.89 0.97 16.48
C ALA A 88 -12.36 2.25 15.79
N ASP A 89 -11.42 3.14 15.45
CA ASP A 89 -11.65 4.44 14.83
C ASP A 89 -10.43 4.89 14.00
N MET A 90 -10.50 6.12 13.47
CA MET A 90 -9.44 6.71 12.66
C MET A 90 -8.17 6.97 13.46
N ASP A 91 -8.28 7.33 14.74
CA ASP A 91 -7.13 7.67 15.56
C ASP A 91 -6.29 6.41 15.81
N GLU A 92 -6.94 5.28 16.16
CA GLU A 92 -6.24 4.00 16.27
C GLU A 92 -5.64 3.54 14.94
N ALA A 93 -6.33 3.74 13.81
CA ALA A 93 -5.79 3.41 12.49
C ALA A 93 -4.54 4.23 12.15
N VAL A 94 -4.54 5.52 12.50
CA VAL A 94 -3.37 6.40 12.36
C VAL A 94 -2.25 5.97 13.29
N GLU A 95 -2.53 5.58 14.53
CA GLU A 95 -1.51 5.08 15.47
C GLU A 95 -0.83 3.81 14.94
N VAL A 96 -1.62 2.86 14.44
CA VAL A 96 -1.11 1.62 13.84
C VAL A 96 -0.25 1.95 12.61
N ALA A 97 -0.77 2.76 11.68
CA ALA A 97 -0.06 3.14 10.46
C ALA A 97 1.21 3.97 10.74
N ALA A 98 1.19 4.87 11.72
CA ALA A 98 2.33 5.69 12.11
C ALA A 98 3.49 4.87 12.69
N SER A 99 3.23 3.65 13.16
CA SER A 99 4.27 2.71 13.58
C SER A 99 4.93 1.96 12.43
N TRP A 100 4.45 2.12 11.19
CA TRP A 100 5.04 1.49 10.01
C TRP A 100 6.49 1.94 9.81
N PRO A 101 7.43 1.00 9.55
CA PRO A 101 8.84 1.32 9.41
C PRO A 101 9.14 1.94 8.04
N LEU A 102 8.80 3.22 7.86
CA LEU A 102 9.21 3.99 6.69
C LEU A 102 10.74 3.98 6.53
N GLY A 103 11.20 3.91 5.28
CA GLY A 103 12.59 3.71 4.92
C GLY A 103 12.83 4.01 3.44
N PRO A 104 14.02 3.70 2.90
CA PRO A 104 14.32 3.93 1.49
C PRO A 104 13.24 3.36 0.56
N GLY A 105 12.84 4.12 -0.46
CA GLY A 105 11.76 3.71 -1.37
C GLY A 105 10.33 3.82 -0.82
N MET A 106 10.16 4.17 0.46
CA MET A 106 8.85 4.42 1.10
C MET A 106 8.82 5.82 1.72
N SER A 107 7.98 6.71 1.19
CA SER A 107 7.93 8.11 1.64
C SER A 107 6.72 8.45 2.49
N ALA A 108 5.63 7.70 2.36
CA ALA A 108 4.40 7.98 3.10
C ALA A 108 3.53 6.74 3.30
N VAL A 109 2.64 6.84 4.29
CA VAL A 109 1.48 5.95 4.43
C VAL A 109 0.22 6.80 4.41
N GLU A 110 -0.74 6.44 3.55
CA GLU A 110 -2.06 7.08 3.51
C GLU A 110 -3.09 6.14 4.12
N VAL A 111 -3.82 6.60 5.14
CA VAL A 111 -4.89 5.82 5.80
C VAL A 111 -6.24 6.36 5.37
N ARG A 112 -7.13 5.47 4.91
CA ARG A 112 -8.48 5.82 4.45
C ARG A 112 -9.52 4.87 5.06
N PRO A 113 -10.70 5.35 5.50
CA PRO A 113 -11.79 4.46 5.86
C PRO A 113 -12.27 3.66 4.64
N VAL A 114 -12.49 2.36 4.81
CA VAL A 114 -13.12 1.52 3.78
C VAL A 114 -14.64 1.66 3.91
N THR A 115 -15.31 1.90 2.79
CA THR A 115 -16.78 1.82 2.75
C THR A 115 -17.20 0.36 2.74
N SER A 116 -17.93 -0.08 3.77
CA SER A 116 -18.73 -1.30 3.69
C SER A 116 -20.03 -0.97 2.94
N ARG A 117 -20.24 -1.57 1.77
CA ARG A 117 -21.61 -1.77 1.30
C ARG A 117 -22.09 -3.03 2.00
N GLU A 118 -23.09 -2.93 2.87
CA GLU A 118 -23.84 -4.13 3.24
C GLU A 118 -24.38 -4.72 1.94
N GLU A 119 -24.09 -5.99 1.67
CA GLU A 119 -24.76 -6.71 0.60
C GLU A 119 -26.25 -6.71 0.95
N GLY A 120 -27.02 -5.90 0.23
CA GLY A 120 -28.48 -5.92 0.27
C GLY A 120 -29.06 -7.06 -0.53
#